data_AF-A0A3L8DHS5-F1
#
_entry.id   AF-A0A3L8DHS5-F1
#
_cell.length_a   1.000
_cell.length_b   1.000
_cell.length_c   1.000
_cell.angle_alpha   90.00
_cell.angle_beta   90.00
_cell.angle_gamma   90.00
#
_symmetry.space_group_name_H-M   'P 1'
#
loop_
_entity.id
_entity.type
_entity.pdbx_description
1 polymer ?
#
loop_
_entity_poly.entity_id
_entity_poly.type
_entity_poly.pdbx_seq_one_letter_code
_entity_poly.pdbx_strand_id
1 'polypeptide(L)'
;YMAIVNPLRRRMGKKATLCVAIIIWIVGAILSLPMLLFYTTYTQNFMNGEVRVICYSDWPDRDDDGLSYDEYLYNVVFMILTYFLPIGSMTFTYARVGLELWGSQSIGEATARQLENIRSKRRVRIAH
;
A
#
# COMPACT_ATOMS: atom_id res chain seq x y z
N TYR A 1 -6.61 7.84 -6.89
CA TYR A 1 -6.49 7.93 -8.36
C TYR A 1 -7.84 7.87 -9.08
N MET A 2 -8.53 6.72 -9.17
CA MET A 2 -9.77 6.55 -9.96
C MET A 2 -10.92 7.52 -9.62
N ALA A 3 -11.08 7.91 -8.35
CA ALA A 3 -12.14 8.82 -7.92
C ALA A 3 -11.91 10.29 -8.31
N ILE A 4 -10.67 10.67 -8.65
CA ILE A 4 -10.29 12.06 -8.96
C ILE A 4 -10.19 12.26 -10.49
N VAL A 5 -9.63 11.28 -11.20
CA VAL A 5 -9.41 11.37 -12.66
C VAL A 5 -10.64 10.99 -13.48
N ASN A 6 -11.56 10.19 -12.95
CA ASN A 6 -12.75 9.75 -13.67
C ASN A 6 -13.99 9.76 -12.77
N PRO A 7 -14.68 10.91 -12.61
CA PRO A 7 -15.90 10.99 -11.79
C PRO A 7 -17.04 10.09 -12.28
N LEU A 8 -16.94 9.54 -13.50
CA LEU A 8 -17.97 8.72 -14.16
C LEU A 8 -17.57 7.26 -14.42
N ARG A 9 -16.36 6.80 -14.05
CA ARG A 9 -15.97 5.40 -14.32
C ARG A 9 -16.36 4.50 -13.15
N ARG A 10 -17.19 3.50 -13.46
CA ARG A 10 -17.76 2.48 -12.57
C ARG A 10 -16.76 2.09 -11.47
N ARG A 11 -17.08 2.38 -10.20
CA ARG A 11 -16.36 1.83 -9.04
C ARG A 11 -16.05 0.36 -9.32
N MET A 12 -14.83 -0.07 -9.02
CA MET A 12 -14.48 -1.49 -8.99
C MET A 12 -15.66 -2.24 -8.36
N GLY A 13 -16.26 -3.17 -9.11
CA GLY A 13 -17.48 -3.84 -8.66
C GLY A 13 -17.22 -4.51 -7.31
N LYS A 14 -18.24 -4.66 -6.46
CA LYS A 14 -18.10 -5.28 -5.13
C LYS A 14 -17.33 -6.62 -5.19
N LYS A 15 -17.58 -7.41 -6.24
CA LYS A 15 -16.86 -8.66 -6.53
C LYS A 15 -15.36 -8.46 -6.77
N ALA A 16 -14.97 -7.45 -7.54
CA ALA A 16 -13.57 -7.16 -7.83
C ALA A 16 -12.81 -6.68 -6.58
N THR A 17 -13.43 -5.82 -5.76
CA THR A 17 -12.85 -5.41 -4.46
C THR A 17 -12.69 -6.60 -3.51
N LEU A 18 -13.69 -7.49 -3.45
CA LEU A 18 -13.62 -8.70 -2.64
C LEU A 18 -12.50 -9.64 -3.13
N CYS A 19 -12.37 -9.86 -4.44
CA CYS A 19 -11.28 -10.68 -4.99
C CYS A 19 -9.92 -10.10 -4.65
N VAL A 20 -9.72 -8.78 -4.78
CA VAL A 20 -8.46 -8.13 -4.40
C VAL A 20 -8.17 -8.30 -2.91
N ALA A 21 -9.17 -8.14 -2.05
CA ALA A 21 -9.01 -8.36 -0.62
C ALA A 21 -8.58 -9.80 -0.31
N ILE A 22 -9.24 -10.79 -0.92
CA ILE A 22 -8.89 -12.21 -0.74
C ILE A 22 -7.44 -12.48 -1.18
N ILE A 23 -7.02 -11.94 -2.33
CA ILE A 23 -5.64 -12.09 -2.81
C ILE A 23 -4.65 -11.50 -1.81
N ILE A 24 -4.92 -10.31 -1.27
CA ILE A 24 -4.05 -9.68 -0.25
C ILE A 24 -3.94 -10.57 0.99
N TRP A 25 -5.05 -11.15 1.46
CA TRP A 25 -5.05 -12.08 2.58
C TRP A 25 -4.23 -13.34 2.30
N ILE A 26 -4.40 -13.95 1.13
CA ILE A 26 -3.66 -15.15 0.73
C ILE A 26 -2.16 -14.84 0.65
N VAL A 27 -1.79 -13.74 0.00
CA VAL A 27 -0.39 -13.30 -0.12
C VAL A 27 0.19 -13.01 1.26
N GLY A 28 -0.54 -12.32 2.13
CA GLY A 28 -0.11 -12.05 3.51
C GLY A 28 0.10 -13.33 4.31
N ALA A 29 -0.82 -14.31 4.18
CA ALA A 29 -0.68 -15.62 4.82
C ALA A 29 0.57 -16.36 4.30
N ILE A 30 0.76 -16.43 2.98
CA ILE A 30 1.93 -17.07 2.38
C ILE A 30 3.23 -16.43 2.85
N LEU A 31 3.31 -15.09 2.86
CA LEU A 31 4.47 -14.38 3.35
C LEU A 31 4.72 -14.66 4.84
N SER A 32 3.69 -14.85 5.65
CA SER A 32 3.87 -15.15 7.08
C SER A 32 4.30 -16.59 7.38
N LEU A 33 4.11 -17.54 6.44
CA LEU A 33 4.39 -18.96 6.67
C LEU A 33 5.86 -19.26 7.00
N PRO A 34 6.86 -18.73 6.27
CA PRO A 34 8.27 -18.95 6.60
C PRO A 34 8.62 -18.43 8.00
N MET A 35 8.13 -17.24 8.38
CA MET A 35 8.35 -16.73 9.73
C MET A 35 7.73 -17.64 10.79
N LEU A 36 6.56 -18.22 10.54
CA LEU A 36 5.93 -19.14 11.50
C LEU A 36 6.70 -20.46 11.64
N LEU A 37 7.28 -20.98 10.56
CA LEU A 37 7.98 -22.27 10.56
C LEU A 37 9.42 -22.17 11.06
N PHE A 38 10.12 -21.08 10.73
CA PHE A 38 11.54 -20.93 11.03
C PHE A 38 11.81 -20.16 12.33
N TYR A 39 10.82 -19.49 12.94
CA TYR A 39 11.01 -18.93 14.29
C TYR A 39 10.79 -19.99 15.35
N THR A 40 11.79 -20.15 16.21
CA THR A 40 11.76 -21.12 17.31
C THR A 40 12.24 -20.49 18.61
N THR A 41 11.74 -21.01 19.72
CA THR A 41 12.04 -20.52 21.06
C THR A 41 13.06 -21.41 21.73
N TYR A 42 14.19 -20.83 22.13
CA TYR A 42 15.25 -21.51 22.85
C TYR A 42 15.38 -20.95 24.26
N THR A 43 15.54 -21.84 25.24
CA THR A 43 15.86 -21.48 26.62
C THR A 43 17.37 -21.32 26.76
N GLN A 44 17.83 -20.10 27.02
CA GLN A 44 19.23 -19.83 27.33
C GLN A 44 19.41 -19.71 28.83
N ASN A 45 20.35 -20.48 29.36
CA ASN A 45 20.77 -20.40 30.76
C ASN A 45 21.94 -19.43 30.85
N PHE A 46 21.72 -18.28 31.47
CA PHE A 46 22.79 -17.33 31.70
C PHE A 46 23.66 -17.77 32.88
N MET A 47 24.94 -17.36 32.86
CA MET A 47 25.95 -17.70 33.88
C MET A 47 25.58 -17.20 35.29
N ASN A 48 24.63 -16.28 35.40
CA ASN A 48 24.06 -15.77 36.66
C ASN A 48 22.93 -16.66 37.23
N GLY A 49 22.60 -17.79 36.58
CA GLY A 49 21.51 -18.68 36.98
C GLY A 49 20.12 -18.26 36.49
N GLU A 50 20.03 -17.18 35.70
CA GLU A 50 18.78 -16.71 35.11
C GLU A 50 18.47 -17.50 33.83
N VAL A 51 17.26 -18.04 33.75
CA VAL A 51 16.76 -18.73 32.55
C VAL A 51 15.93 -17.75 31.75
N ARG A 52 16.30 -17.52 30.49
CA ARG A 52 15.52 -16.68 29.58
C ARG A 52 15.12 -17.45 28.33
N VAL A 53 13.84 -17.37 28.00
CA VAL A 53 13.31 -17.84 26.73
C VAL A 53 13.57 -16.76 25.70
N ILE A 54 14.37 -17.06 24.69
CA ILE A 54 14.61 -16.20 23.52
C ILE A 54 13.90 -16.80 22.31
N CYS A 55 13.37 -15.95 21.45
CA CYS A 55 12.77 -16.35 20.17
C CYS A 55 13.69 -15.83 19.07
N TYR A 56 14.23 -16.71 18.24
CA TYR A 56 15.09 -16.33 17.12
C TYR A 56 14.78 -17.15 15.87
N SER A 57 15.13 -16.62 14.71
CA SER A 57 14.96 -17.27 13.42
C SER A 57 16.03 -18.34 13.23
N ASP A 58 15.63 -19.59 13.08
CA ASP A 58 16.49 -20.76 12.88
C ASP A 58 16.31 -21.31 11.46
N TRP A 59 17.04 -20.71 10.53
CA TRP A 59 17.05 -21.13 9.13
C TRP A 59 18.02 -22.30 8.93
N PRO A 60 17.67 -23.32 8.13
CA PRO A 60 18.43 -24.56 8.03
C PRO A 60 19.81 -24.43 7.36
N ASP A 61 20.02 -23.38 6.56
CA ASP A 61 21.24 -23.15 5.77
C ASP A 61 22.00 -21.93 6.32
N ARG A 62 22.50 -22.03 7.56
CA ARG A 62 23.35 -20.98 8.16
C ARG A 62 24.81 -21.27 7.81
N ASP A 63 25.49 -20.29 7.21
CA ASP A 63 26.94 -20.29 7.03
C ASP A 63 27.67 -20.20 8.39
N ASP A 64 28.98 -20.49 8.41
CA ASP A 64 29.83 -20.45 9.61
C ASP A 64 29.80 -19.09 10.35
N ASP A 65 29.47 -18.01 9.64
CA ASP A 65 29.30 -16.65 10.17
C ASP A 65 27.92 -16.42 10.80
N GLY A 66 27.05 -17.44 10.82
CA GLY A 66 25.69 -17.39 11.37
C GLY A 66 24.66 -16.69 10.45
N LEU A 67 25.00 -16.45 9.19
CA LEU A 67 24.13 -15.82 8.18
C LEU A 67 23.49 -16.88 7.27
N SER A 68 22.22 -16.70 6.91
CA SER A 68 21.54 -17.55 5.93
C SER A 68 21.18 -16.76 4.68
N TYR A 69 21.60 -17.24 3.51
CA TYR A 69 21.24 -16.63 2.23
C TYR A 69 19.72 -16.61 2.00
N ASP A 70 19.03 -17.69 2.37
CA ASP A 70 17.57 -17.80 2.26
C ASP A 70 16.85 -16.80 3.16
N GLU A 71 17.33 -16.61 4.40
CA GLU A 71 16.82 -15.60 5.32
C GLU A 71 17.01 -14.19 4.75
N TYR A 72 18.19 -13.90 4.22
CA TYR A 72 18.49 -12.60 3.60
C TYR A 72 17.57 -12.34 2.40
N LEU A 73 17.48 -13.29 1.47
CA LEU A 73 16.65 -13.17 0.28
C LEU A 73 15.18 -12.99 0.65
N TYR A 74 14.68 -13.78 1.60
CA TYR A 74 13.32 -13.66 2.11
C TYR A 74 13.04 -12.27 2.69
N ASN A 75 13.92 -11.76 3.56
CA ASN A 75 13.76 -10.43 4.16
C ASN A 75 13.79 -9.31 3.11
N VAL A 76 14.68 -9.40 2.12
CA VAL A 76 14.73 -8.43 1.01
C VAL A 76 13.45 -8.45 0.20
N VAL A 77 12.97 -9.63 -0.19
CA VAL A 77 11.71 -9.79 -0.94
C VAL A 77 10.53 -9.28 -0.12
N PHE A 78 10.46 -9.62 1.16
CA PHE A 78 9.42 -9.15 2.08
C PHE A 78 9.41 -7.62 2.16
N MET A 79 10.56 -6.98 2.31
CA MET A 79 10.69 -5.52 2.34
C MET A 79 10.23 -4.89 1.01
N ILE A 80 10.59 -5.47 -0.13
CA ILE A 80 10.15 -4.97 -1.44
C ILE A 80 8.63 -5.03 -1.57
N LEU A 81 8.02 -6.17 -1.23
CA LEU A 81 6.59 -6.40 -1.40
C LEU A 81 5.74 -5.61 -0.41
N THR A 82 6.16 -5.51 0.84
CA THR A 82 5.36 -4.90 1.92
C THR A 82 5.62 -3.40 2.11
N TYR A 83 6.78 -2.90 1.65
CA TYR A 83 7.16 -1.50 1.85
C TYR A 83 7.32 -0.75 0.54
N PHE A 84 8.28 -1.14 -0.31
CA PHE A 84 8.61 -0.39 -1.52
C PHE A 84 7.49 -0.38 -2.56
N LEU A 85 6.86 -1.53 -2.81
CA LEU A 85 5.76 -1.66 -3.75
C LEU A 85 4.56 -0.77 -3.36
N PRO A 86 4.00 -0.84 -2.13
CA PRO A 86 2.88 0.01 -1.75
C PRO A 86 3.26 1.49 -1.70
N ILE A 87 4.46 1.85 -1.22
CA ILE A 87 4.91 3.25 -1.20
C ILE A 87 5.10 3.79 -2.62
N GLY A 88 5.71 3.02 -3.51
CA GLY A 88 5.87 3.38 -4.91
C GLY A 88 4.52 3.56 -5.62
N SER A 89 3.58 2.64 -5.39
CA SER A 89 2.21 2.72 -5.90
C SER A 89 1.48 3.97 -5.39
N MET A 90 1.54 4.24 -4.08
CA MET A 90 0.93 5.43 -3.47
C MET A 90 1.57 6.71 -4.00
N THR A 91 2.89 6.81 -3.98
CA THR A 91 3.64 7.96 -4.49
C THR A 91 3.30 8.24 -5.95
N PHE A 92 3.30 7.22 -6.81
CA PHE A 92 2.96 7.37 -8.22
C PHE A 92 1.51 7.84 -8.40
N THR A 93 0.55 7.19 -7.73
CA THR A 93 -0.86 7.57 -7.85
C THR A 93 -1.14 8.97 -7.33
N TYR A 94 -0.50 9.39 -6.25
CA TYR A 94 -0.60 10.75 -5.72
C TYR A 94 0.14 11.77 -6.59
N ALA A 95 1.32 11.45 -7.11
CA ALA A 95 2.03 12.34 -8.04
C ALA A 95 1.20 12.61 -9.29
N ARG A 96 0.57 11.58 -9.88
CA ARG A 96 -0.34 11.76 -11.01
C ARG A 96 -1.56 12.62 -10.67
N VAL A 97 -2.13 12.46 -9.47
CA VAL A 97 -3.22 13.32 -8.98
C VAL A 97 -2.74 14.76 -8.81
N GLY A 98 -1.54 14.97 -8.25
CA GLY A 98 -0.94 16.30 -8.07
C GLY A 98 -0.64 17.00 -9.40
N LEU A 99 -0.11 16.28 -10.38
CA LEU A 99 0.13 16.79 -11.74
C LEU A 99 -1.18 17.15 -12.45
N GLU A 100 -2.21 16.30 -12.33
CA GLU A 100 -3.53 16.58 -12.90
C GLU A 100 -4.12 17.85 -12.28
N LEU A 101 -4.10 17.98 -10.95
CA LEU A 101 -4.56 19.18 -10.24
C LEU A 101 -3.77 20.44 -10.63
N TRP A 102 -2.45 20.31 -10.80
CA TRP A 102 -1.58 21.41 -11.21
C TRP A 102 -1.85 21.86 -12.66
N GLY A 103 -2.12 20.92 -13.56
CA GLY A 103 -2.43 21.18 -14.97
C GLY A 103 -3.88 21.58 -15.21
N SER A 104 -4.82 21.13 -14.37
CA SER A 104 -6.25 21.30 -14.61
C SER A 104 -6.88 22.52 -13.97
N GLN A 105 -6.30 23.13 -12.91
CA GLN A 105 -6.83 24.39 -12.39
C GLN A 105 -5.93 25.05 -11.34
N SER A 106 -5.63 26.33 -11.56
CA SER A 106 -5.77 27.33 -10.50
C SER A 106 -7.12 27.12 -9.81
N ILE A 107 -7.11 26.42 -8.67
CA ILE A 107 -8.27 26.23 -7.79
C ILE A 107 -8.59 27.61 -7.21
N GLY A 108 -9.33 28.41 -7.98
CA GLY A 108 -9.63 29.81 -7.69
C GLY A 108 -10.69 30.41 -8.62
N GLU A 109 -10.74 30.02 -9.90
CA GLU A 109 -11.78 30.52 -10.81
C GLU A 109 -12.80 29.43 -11.14
N ALA A 110 -13.99 29.61 -10.57
CA ALA A 110 -15.29 29.11 -11.01
C ALA A 110 -15.26 27.76 -11.75
N THR A 111 -15.52 26.68 -11.00
CA THR A 111 -16.07 25.40 -11.51
C THR A 111 -16.87 25.67 -12.79
N ALA A 112 -16.56 25.01 -13.91
CA ALA A 112 -17.25 25.27 -15.18
C ALA A 112 -18.79 25.27 -15.05
N ARG A 113 -19.30 24.46 -14.11
CA ARG A 113 -20.71 24.42 -13.69
C ARG A 113 -21.25 25.71 -13.04
N GLN A 114 -20.41 26.41 -12.26
CA GLN A 114 -20.72 27.74 -11.69
C GLN A 114 -20.73 28.82 -12.77
N LEU A 115 -19.78 28.80 -13.72
CA LEU A 115 -19.76 29.75 -14.84
C LEU A 115 -20.99 29.55 -15.76
N GLU A 116 -21.39 28.31 -16.00
CA GLU A 116 -22.59 27.97 -16.76
C GLU A 116 -23.87 28.42 -16.03
N ASN A 117 -23.96 28.18 -14.71
CA ASN A 117 -25.07 28.67 -13.88
C ASN A 117 -25.16 30.20 -13.81
N ILE A 118 -24.02 30.91 -13.89
CA ILE A 118 -24.00 32.38 -13.96
C ILE A 118 -24.43 32.87 -15.35
N ARG A 119 -23.99 32.21 -16.44
CA ARG A 119 -24.43 32.54 -17.81
C ARG A 119 -25.93 32.30 -17.99
N SER A 120 -26.48 31.21 -17.50
CA SER A 120 -27.92 30.92 -17.62
C SER A 120 -28.75 31.98 -16.87
N LYS A 121 -28.35 32.37 -15.66
CA LYS A 121 -29.01 33.45 -14.90
C LYS A 121 -28.89 34.85 -15.54
N ARG A 122 -27.88 35.10 -16.38
CA ARG A 122 -27.77 36.36 -17.16
C ARG A 122 -28.67 36.36 -18.40
N ARG A 123 -28.83 35.23 -19.10
CA ARG A 123 -29.73 35.14 -20.25
C ARG A 123 -31.19 35.36 -19.87
N VAL A 124 -31.62 34.81 -18.74
CA VAL A 124 -33.00 34.97 -18.24
C VAL A 124 -33.33 36.43 -17.91
N ARG A 125 -32.33 37.24 -17.51
CA ARG A 125 -32.52 38.67 -17.19
C ARG A 125 -32.56 39.62 -18.38
N ILE A 126 -32.11 39.19 -19.56
CA ILE A 126 -32.08 40.02 -20.79
C ILE A 126 -33.33 39.76 -21.64
N ALA A 127 -34.04 38.65 -21.40
CA ALA A 127 -35.24 38.25 -22.13
C ALA A 127 -36.55 38.81 -21.54
N HIS A 128 -36.47 39.79 -20.64
CA HIS A 128 -37.61 40.37 -19.92
C HIS A 128 -37.56 41.90 -20.01
#